data_AF-S7TQ55-F1
#
_entry.id   AF-S7TQ55-F1
#
_cell.length_a   1.000
_cell.length_b   1.000
_cell.length_c   1.000
_cell.angle_alpha   90.00
_cell.angle_beta   90.00
_cell.angle_gamma   90.00
#
_symmetry.space_group_name_H-M   'P 1'
#
loop_
_entity.id
_entity.type
_entity.pdbx_description
1 polymer ?
#
loop_
_entity_poly.entity_id
_entity_poly.type
_entity_poly.pdbx_seq_one_letter_code
_entity_poly.pdbx_strand_id
1 'polypeptide(L)' 'MDKLFEILRFAAVLAAAALLGNWFMTEVRKSRARNEPRYKPYLTLPGVLVILAVLLPIVYWLIIRINP' A
#
# COMPACT_ATOMS: atom_id res chain seq x y z
N MET A 1 24.55 18.22 -0.37
CA MET A 1 24.16 17.04 -1.16
C MET A 1 22.93 16.33 -0.55
N ASP A 2 22.56 16.65 0.68
CA ASP A 2 21.58 15.90 1.49
C ASP A 2 20.12 16.19 1.12
N LYS A 3 19.77 17.47 0.87
CA LYS A 3 18.38 17.85 0.55
C LYS A 3 17.85 17.26 -0.76
N LEU A 4 18.69 17.23 -1.81
CA LEU A 4 18.26 16.65 -3.10
C LEU A 4 17.99 15.15 -2.96
N PHE A 5 18.84 14.45 -2.21
CA PHE A 5 18.67 13.03 -1.93
C PHE A 5 17.41 12.75 -1.10
N GLU A 6 17.13 13.56 -0.07
CA GLU A 6 15.89 13.46 0.71
C GLU A 6 14.63 13.68 -0.15
N ILE A 7 14.63 14.71 -1.00
CA ILE A 7 13.51 14.98 -1.92
C ILE A 7 13.28 13.79 -2.86
N LEU A 8 14.35 13.24 -3.44
CA LEU A 8 14.24 12.06 -4.31
C LEU A 8 13.70 10.85 -3.57
N ARG A 9 14.11 10.63 -2.31
CA ARG A 9 13.59 9.55 -1.47
C ARG A 9 12.08 9.71 -1.21
N PHE A 10 11.62 10.91 -0.87
CA PHE A 10 10.17 11.15 -0.71
C PHE A 10 9.41 10.97 -2.03
N ALA A 11 9.95 11.50 -3.13
CA ALA A 11 9.35 11.34 -4.46
C ALA A 11 9.24 9.86 -4.86
N ALA A 12 10.27 9.05 -4.57
CA ALA A 12 10.26 7.62 -4.85
C ALA A 12 9.16 6.89 -4.07
N VAL A 13 8.98 7.20 -2.77
CA VAL A 13 7.92 6.61 -1.95
C VAL A 13 6.53 7.01 -2.47
N LEU A 14 6.33 8.28 -2.84
CA LEU A 14 5.06 8.75 -3.40
C LEU A 14 4.78 8.10 -4.75
N ALA A 15 5.78 7.96 -5.62
CA ALA A 15 5.64 7.29 -6.90
C ALA A 15 5.27 5.81 -6.71
N ALA A 16 5.93 5.10 -5.78
CA ALA A 16 5.60 3.71 -5.45
C ALA A 16 4.16 3.57 -4.95
N ALA A 17 3.72 4.46 -4.07
CA ALA A 17 2.34 4.47 -3.56
C ALA A 17 1.32 4.74 -4.67
N ALA A 18 1.60 5.69 -5.58
CA ALA A 18 0.72 6.01 -6.69
C ALA A 18 0.60 4.84 -7.68
N LEU A 19 1.72 4.18 -8.01
CA LEU A 19 1.74 3.02 -8.91
C LEU A 19 0.94 1.85 -8.32
N LEU A 20 1.18 1.53 -7.05
CA LEU A 20 0.50 0.45 -6.34
C LEU A 20 -0.99 0.74 -6.17
N GLY A 21 -1.35 1.99 -5.83
CA GLY A 21 -2.73 2.43 -5.72
C GLY A 21 -3.48 2.35 -7.06
N ASN A 22 -2.84 2.77 -8.15
CA ASN A 22 -3.42 2.64 -9.49
C ASN A 22 -3.62 1.17 -9.87
N TRP A 23 -2.65 0.31 -9.59
CA TRP A 23 -2.76 -1.13 -9.83
C TRP A 23 -3.92 -1.76 -9.04
N PHE A 24 -4.02 -1.47 -7.74
CA PHE A 24 -5.16 -1.90 -6.93
C PHE A 24 -6.50 -1.38 -7.46
N MET A 25 -6.54 -0.12 -7.91
CA MET A 25 -7.75 0.47 -8.50
C MET A 25 -8.21 -0.26 -9.76
N THR A 26 -7.27 -0.77 -10.60
CA THR A 26 -7.66 -1.59 -11.75
C THR A 26 -8.37 -2.87 -11.33
N GLU A 27 -7.95 -3.47 -10.22
CA GLU A 27 -8.55 -4.69 -9.71
C GLU A 27 -9.91 -4.44 -9.06
N VAL A 28 -10.06 -3.32 -8.34
CA VAL A 28 -11.36 -2.85 -7.83
C VAL A 28 -12.33 -2.62 -8.99
N ARG A 29 -11.89 -1.99 -10.08
CA ARG A 29 -12.73 -1.76 -11.28
C ARG A 29 -13.14 -3.07 -11.94
N LYS A 30 -12.21 -4.03 -12.10
CA LYS A 30 -12.52 -5.37 -12.63
C LYS A 30 -13.53 -6.11 -11.76
N SER A 31 -13.34 -6.11 -10.45
CA SER A 31 -14.23 -6.76 -9.50
C SER A 31 -15.63 -6.13 -9.51
N ARG A 32 -15.71 -4.80 -9.58
CA ARG A 32 -16.98 -4.07 -9.73
C ARG A 32 -17.69 -4.41 -11.04
N ALA A 33 -16.95 -4.48 -12.15
CA ALA A 33 -17.51 -4.87 -13.45
C ALA A 33 -18.08 -6.30 -13.45
N ARG A 34 -17.56 -7.17 -12.58
CA ARG A 34 -18.00 -8.55 -12.42
C ARG A 34 -19.06 -8.75 -11.32
N ASN A 35 -19.54 -7.67 -10.70
CA ASN A 35 -20.45 -7.71 -9.53
C ASN A 35 -19.94 -8.61 -8.39
N GLU A 36 -18.62 -8.68 -8.23
CA GLU A 36 -17.99 -9.49 -7.21
C GLU A 36 -18.00 -8.78 -5.84
N PRO A 37 -17.84 -9.54 -4.73
CA PRO A 37 -17.80 -8.95 -3.40
C PRO A 37 -16.67 -7.94 -3.24
N ARG A 38 -16.93 -6.85 -2.49
CA ARG A 38 -15.96 -5.75 -2.25
C ARG A 38 -14.64 -6.17 -1.60
N TYR A 39 -14.62 -7.30 -0.89
CA TYR A 39 -13.40 -7.81 -0.27
C TYR A 39 -12.48 -8.53 -1.26
N LYS A 40 -12.98 -8.93 -2.44
CA LYS A 40 -12.22 -9.73 -3.40
C LYS A 40 -10.97 -9.04 -3.95
N PRO A 41 -10.96 -7.73 -4.27
CA PRO A 41 -9.74 -7.03 -4.67
C PRO A 41 -8.61 -7.13 -3.65
N TYR A 42 -8.93 -7.23 -2.35
CA TYR A 42 -7.92 -7.38 -1.30
C TYR A 42 -7.24 -8.75 -1.26
N LEU A 43 -7.85 -9.76 -1.89
CA LEU A 43 -7.29 -11.11 -2.02
C LEU A 43 -6.36 -11.25 -3.24
N THR A 44 -6.16 -10.17 -3.99
CA THR A 44 -5.26 -10.16 -5.14
C THR A 44 -3.87 -9.69 -4.74
N LEU A 45 -2.86 -9.99 -5.57
CA LEU A 45 -1.48 -9.49 -5.39
C LEU A 45 -1.41 -8.00 -5.03
N PRO A 46 -2.00 -7.06 -5.80
CA PRO A 46 -1.97 -5.65 -5.43
C PRO A 46 -2.71 -5.35 -4.13
N GLY A 47 -3.82 -6.05 -3.84
CA GLY A 47 -4.59 -5.88 -2.62
C GLY A 47 -3.82 -6.30 -1.36
N VAL A 48 -3.11 -7.42 -1.41
CA VAL A 48 -2.26 -7.89 -0.31
C VAL A 48 -1.12 -6.91 -0.07
N LEU A 49 -0.52 -6.34 -1.12
CA LEU A 49 0.50 -5.31 -0.96
C LEU A 49 -0.04 -4.04 -0.27
N VAL A 50 -1.26 -3.60 -0.60
CA VAL A 50 -1.93 -2.49 0.12
C VAL A 50 -2.12 -2.86 1.60
N ILE A 51 -2.63 -4.05 1.88
CA ILE A 51 -2.85 -4.52 3.26
C ILE A 51 -1.54 -4.51 4.06
N LEU A 52 -0.47 -5.07 3.49
CA LEU A 52 0.85 -5.09 4.14
C LEU A 52 1.39 -3.68 4.35
N ALA A 53 1.27 -2.79 3.36
CA ALA A 53 1.72 -1.40 3.47
C ALA A 53 1.04 -0.65 4.62
N VAL A 54 -0.22 -0.97 4.91
CA VAL A 54 -0.99 -0.38 6.02
C VAL A 54 -0.74 -1.10 7.35
N LEU A 55 -0.65 -2.43 7.35
CA LEU A 55 -0.49 -3.22 8.58
C LEU A 55 0.93 -3.16 9.15
N LEU A 56 1.97 -3.15 8.31
CA LEU A 56 3.35 -3.12 8.76
C LEU A 56 3.66 -1.99 9.76
N PRO A 57 3.31 -0.71 9.51
CA PRO A 57 3.57 0.35 10.48
C PRO A 57 2.78 0.17 11.78
N ILE A 58 1.55 -0.37 11.72
CA ILE A 58 0.72 -0.64 12.89
C ILE A 58 1.36 -1.74 13.75
N VAL A 59 1.77 -2.84 13.13
CA VAL A 59 2.44 -3.96 13.80
C VAL A 59 3.77 -3.52 14.39
N TYR A 60 4.58 -2.76 13.63
CA TYR A 60 5.84 -2.21 14.11
C TYR A 60 5.65 -1.30 15.33
N TRP A 61 4.65 -0.42 15.30
CA TRP A 61 4.31 0.44 16.43
C TRP A 61 3.87 -0.36 17.66
N LEU A 62 3.06 -1.40 17.48
CA LEU A 62 2.64 -2.28 18.57
C LEU A 62 3.83 -3.03 19.20
N ILE A 63 4.75 -3.55 18.38
CA ILE A 63 5.93 -4.26 18.88
C ILE A 63 6.80 -3.34 19.74
N ILE A 64 7.08 -2.11 19.27
CA ILE A 64 7.82 -1.11 20.05
C ILE A 64 7.10 -0.75 21.34
N ARG A 65 5.76 -0.67 21.31
CA ARG A 65 4.98 -0.31 22.49
C ARG A 65 4.98 -1.42 23.56
N ILE A 66 5.06 -2.68 23.14
CA ILE A 66 4.96 -3.85 24.03
C ILE A 66 6.33 -4.26 24.62
N ASN A 67 7.43 -4.08 23.89
CA ASN A 67 8.80 -4.28 24.38
C ASN A 67 9.40 -2.92 24.81
N PRO A 68 9.27 -2.49 26.08
CA PRO A 68 9.91 -1.27 26.57
C PRO A 68 11.43 -1.37 26.60
#